data_AF-A0A7S1M287-F1
#
_entry.id   AF-A0A7S1M287-F1
#
_cell.length_a   1.000
_cell.length_b   1.000
_cell.length_c   1.000
_cell.angle_alpha   90.00
_cell.angle_beta   90.00
_cell.angle_gamma   90.00
#
_symmetry.space_group_name_H-M   'P 1'
#
loop_
_entity.id
_entity.type
_entity.pdbx_description
1 polymer ?
#
loop_
_entity_poly.entity_id
_entity_poly.type
_entity_poly.pdbx_seq_one_letter_code
_entity_poly.pdbx_strand_id
1 'polypeptide(L)'
;MESGELAEFAARWNLDSQAVEYLSSLDDSVRITLLTEFAPRDNTHDVAGKLYAFARSIMSQQSKTSTLSPELEAFAQRWALDGAAVSWLAGLPPGVSSILVEQFDPKEDTQNVIGKLRGFARSIQARIPAGGAVVAEASYQPTFGGGQVGEFAAKWGLEESAVTLLAKLPPQVQQTVIEQFDPKGDTMNINGKLCAFARSIAAGTGRQGQGVVESFAQHWGLDAGTAQFLKSLPEEVLAIVIQQFDPMAGTRDVCGRLKMFAKGILAKHSVGGEHVPAPEPEPFRGVQGREFHEAAPGTASLDSALAAGAAEAQAAAMVASDPAVADFVVRWSLDASCVQMLESLPEDARMKVLEQFDPRGNTRNISAKLRAFANTVVSGQGRGQHAAAPLAVERQVAPWHEPQHQPQPLHQPHHLAAAAVPDPSEEAAFLERWGLSTNPSALDVLHRLHPPVRARVMREFAPAADTQDVFGKFCGFASSVAKGAAKGGGASAMGGKGGAPGGKGFASALPPLRAPSLHGPVAGQGGHGPGSYLNSHSAVSLPRQSAGGMTPEQFADKWQLDAGSRALLSGLDPAAQATVIIEFQPRGETRDTSGKFCAFARSVATRLQAPQGQKRGLGGGHSLGPPAARARY
;
A
#
# COMPACT_ATOMS: atom_id res chain seq x y z
N MET A 1 -11.35 49.70 11.45
CA MET A 1 -10.83 49.63 10.07
C MET A 1 -11.59 50.64 9.25
N GLU A 2 -10.87 51.51 8.55
CA GLU A 2 -11.47 52.60 7.79
C GLU A 2 -12.12 52.06 6.52
N SER A 3 -13.23 52.64 6.07
CA SER A 3 -13.84 52.30 4.78
C SER A 3 -12.87 52.42 3.59
N GLY A 4 -11.73 53.10 3.76
CA GLY A 4 -10.65 53.19 2.79
C GLY A 4 -9.91 51.88 2.54
N GLU A 5 -9.56 51.11 3.58
CA GLU A 5 -8.80 49.85 3.42
C GLU A 5 -9.58 48.81 2.59
N LEU A 6 -10.90 48.76 2.79
CA LEU A 6 -11.78 47.89 2.02
C LEU A 6 -11.86 48.33 0.55
N ALA A 7 -11.92 49.63 0.29
CA ALA A 7 -11.97 50.17 -1.07
C ALA A 7 -10.66 49.92 -1.83
N GLU A 8 -9.51 50.09 -1.17
CA GLU A 8 -8.20 49.77 -1.75
C GLU A 8 -8.06 48.28 -2.06
N PHE A 9 -8.49 47.42 -1.15
CA PHE A 9 -8.46 45.96 -1.36
C PHE A 9 -9.38 45.53 -2.52
N ALA A 10 -10.59 46.11 -2.59
CA ALA A 10 -11.52 45.84 -3.68
C ALA A 10 -10.97 46.29 -5.04
N ALA A 11 -10.35 47.48 -5.09
CA ALA A 11 -9.71 47.98 -6.29
C ALA A 11 -8.51 47.12 -6.71
N ARG A 12 -7.68 46.69 -5.75
CA ARG A 12 -6.50 45.83 -6.00
C ARG A 12 -6.87 44.51 -6.67
N TRP A 13 -7.99 43.92 -6.28
CA TRP A 13 -8.43 42.62 -6.77
C TRP A 13 -9.57 42.68 -7.80
N ASN A 14 -9.94 43.89 -8.25
CA ASN A 14 -11.04 44.15 -9.18
C ASN A 14 -12.35 43.46 -8.75
N LEU A 15 -12.71 43.60 -7.48
CA LEU A 15 -13.93 43.02 -6.91
C LEU A 15 -15.16 43.82 -7.33
N ASP A 16 -16.25 43.13 -7.64
CA ASP A 16 -17.53 43.76 -7.95
C ASP A 16 -18.24 44.28 -6.68
N SER A 17 -19.30 45.07 -6.88
CA SER A 17 -20.06 45.65 -5.77
C SER A 17 -20.66 44.60 -4.83
N GLN A 18 -21.04 43.41 -5.35
CA GLN A 18 -21.57 42.32 -4.53
C GLN A 18 -20.51 41.74 -3.61
N ALA A 19 -19.28 41.55 -4.10
CA ALA A 19 -18.16 41.08 -3.28
C ALA A 19 -17.78 42.11 -2.21
N VAL A 20 -17.84 43.40 -2.52
CA VAL A 20 -17.58 44.48 -1.53
C VAL A 20 -18.68 44.53 -0.46
N GLU A 21 -19.95 44.41 -0.85
CA GLU A 21 -21.07 44.33 0.08
C GLU A 21 -20.96 43.08 0.98
N TYR A 22 -20.62 41.93 0.39
CA TYR A 22 -20.37 40.72 1.15
C TYR A 22 -19.23 40.89 2.16
N LEU A 23 -18.08 41.43 1.74
CA LEU A 23 -16.97 41.71 2.65
C LEU A 23 -17.38 42.67 3.78
N SER A 24 -18.23 43.66 3.49
CA SER A 24 -18.75 44.60 4.49
C SER A 24 -19.69 43.94 5.50
N SER A 25 -20.35 42.84 5.09
CA SER A 25 -21.26 42.07 5.94
C SER A 25 -20.58 41.04 6.85
N LEU A 26 -19.29 40.75 6.62
CA LEU A 26 -18.53 39.79 7.43
C LEU A 26 -18.17 40.38 8.80
N ASP A 27 -18.11 39.50 9.81
CA ASP A 27 -17.57 39.86 11.13
C ASP A 27 -16.17 40.45 11.01
N ASP A 28 -15.86 41.42 11.86
CA ASP A 28 -14.60 42.18 11.82
C ASP A 28 -13.37 41.29 11.80
N SER A 29 -13.36 40.24 12.63
CA SER A 29 -12.24 39.29 12.70
C SER A 29 -12.03 38.53 11.38
N VAL A 30 -13.12 38.03 10.77
CA VAL A 30 -13.07 37.32 9.48
C VAL A 30 -12.56 38.25 8.40
N ARG A 31 -13.07 39.49 8.39
CA ARG A 31 -12.69 40.53 7.45
C ARG A 31 -11.21 40.88 7.57
N ILE A 32 -10.68 41.09 8.78
CA ILE A 32 -9.24 41.37 9.01
C ILE A 32 -8.37 40.25 8.43
N THR A 33 -8.67 38.99 8.77
CA THR A 33 -7.91 37.84 8.28
C THR A 33 -7.96 37.75 6.77
N LEU A 34 -9.13 37.99 6.16
CA LEU A 34 -9.29 37.98 4.72
C LEU A 34 -8.47 39.08 4.04
N LEU A 35 -8.55 40.32 4.54
CA LEU A 35 -7.78 41.45 3.98
C LEU A 35 -6.26 41.23 4.08
N THR A 36 -5.81 40.49 5.10
CA THR A 36 -4.39 40.24 5.36
C THR A 36 -3.85 39.04 4.55
N GLU A 37 -4.59 37.94 4.49
CA GLU A 37 -4.08 36.66 3.98
C GLU A 37 -4.53 36.31 2.56
N PHE A 38 -5.57 36.98 2.04
CA PHE A 38 -6.10 36.66 0.72
C PHE A 38 -5.16 37.15 -0.40
N ALA A 39 -4.36 36.24 -0.93
CA ALA A 39 -3.44 36.45 -2.05
C ALA A 39 -3.70 35.42 -3.17
N PRO A 40 -4.77 35.58 -3.98
CA PRO A 40 -5.02 34.71 -5.12
C PRO A 40 -3.90 34.86 -6.17
N ARG A 41 -3.58 33.77 -6.88
CA ARG A 41 -2.55 33.76 -7.93
C ARG A 41 -2.92 34.71 -9.08
N ASP A 42 -1.91 35.33 -9.69
CA ASP A 42 -2.01 36.38 -10.73
C ASP A 42 -2.84 36.01 -11.98
N ASN A 43 -3.11 34.72 -12.19
CA ASN A 43 -3.90 34.20 -13.32
C ASN A 43 -5.28 33.66 -12.92
N THR A 44 -5.81 34.10 -11.79
CA THR A 44 -7.12 33.66 -11.31
C THR A 44 -8.24 34.40 -12.04
N HIS A 45 -9.01 33.69 -12.87
CA HIS A 45 -10.15 34.28 -13.58
C HIS A 45 -11.39 34.54 -12.70
N ASP A 46 -11.48 33.91 -11.52
CA ASP A 46 -12.61 34.06 -10.59
C ASP A 46 -12.12 34.43 -9.18
N VAL A 47 -11.73 35.69 -9.02
CA VAL A 47 -11.21 36.20 -7.74
C VAL A 47 -12.31 36.29 -6.69
N ALA A 48 -13.51 36.75 -7.09
CA ALA A 48 -14.67 36.84 -6.20
C ALA A 48 -15.11 35.46 -5.67
N GLY A 49 -15.20 34.45 -6.54
CA GLY A 49 -15.52 33.08 -6.12
C GLY A 49 -14.52 32.48 -5.14
N LYS A 50 -13.21 32.73 -5.35
CA LYS A 50 -12.17 32.32 -4.40
C LYS A 50 -12.25 33.09 -3.08
N LEU A 51 -12.59 34.37 -3.13
CA LEU A 51 -12.80 35.19 -1.95
C LEU A 51 -13.96 34.64 -1.11
N TYR A 52 -15.10 34.32 -1.72
CA TYR A 52 -16.22 33.69 -1.02
C TYR A 52 -15.88 32.32 -0.44
N ALA A 53 -15.09 31.51 -1.16
CA ALA A 53 -14.61 30.23 -0.65
C ALA A 53 -13.67 30.42 0.56
N PHE A 54 -12.77 31.39 0.50
CA PHE A 54 -11.82 31.68 1.57
C PHE A 54 -12.52 32.25 2.81
N ALA A 55 -13.42 33.22 2.64
CA ALA A 55 -14.26 33.76 3.72
C ALA A 55 -15.04 32.65 4.44
N ARG A 56 -15.72 31.77 3.70
CA ARG A 56 -16.43 30.62 4.28
C ARG A 56 -15.49 29.65 5.02
N SER A 57 -14.27 29.48 4.52
CA SER A 57 -13.25 28.68 5.21
C SER A 57 -12.87 29.32 6.56
N ILE A 58 -12.63 30.64 6.59
CA ILE A 58 -12.32 31.37 7.83
C ILE A 58 -13.49 31.30 8.81
N MET A 59 -14.73 31.55 8.37
CA MET A 59 -15.92 31.44 9.23
C MET A 59 -16.12 30.01 9.76
N SER A 60 -15.85 28.99 8.94
CA SER A 60 -15.88 27.59 9.38
C SER A 60 -14.76 27.26 10.38
N GLN A 61 -13.61 27.93 10.30
CA GLN A 61 -12.54 27.80 11.28
C GLN A 61 -12.90 28.54 12.58
N GLN A 62 -13.44 29.76 12.50
CA GLN A 62 -13.81 30.54 13.67
C GLN A 62 -14.93 29.90 14.49
N SER A 63 -15.96 29.37 13.83
CA SER A 63 -17.01 28.62 14.54
C SER A 63 -16.48 27.38 15.28
N LYS A 64 -15.38 26.79 14.83
CA LYS A 64 -14.70 25.69 15.53
C LYS A 64 -13.77 26.19 16.64
N THR A 65 -13.18 27.37 16.52
CA THR A 65 -12.36 27.96 17.58
C THR A 65 -13.19 28.55 18.69
N SER A 66 -14.40 29.06 18.42
CA SER A 66 -15.31 29.58 19.46
C SER A 66 -15.81 28.50 20.44
N THR A 67 -15.63 27.22 20.11
CA THR A 67 -15.93 26.08 21.00
C THR A 67 -14.73 25.61 21.83
N LEU A 68 -13.60 26.32 21.78
CA LEU A 68 -12.42 25.94 22.57
C LEU A 68 -12.62 26.26 24.05
N SER A 69 -12.18 25.34 24.91
CA SER A 69 -12.09 25.64 26.34
C SER A 69 -11.01 26.71 26.57
N PRO A 70 -11.17 27.58 27.60
CA PRO A 70 -10.17 28.59 27.95
C PRO A 70 -8.77 27.99 28.19
N GLU A 71 -8.72 26.75 28.69
CA GLU A 71 -7.47 26.00 28.89
C GLU A 71 -6.74 25.71 27.57
N LEU A 72 -7.50 25.33 26.52
CA LEU A 72 -6.91 24.99 25.23
C LEU A 72 -6.49 26.25 24.46
N GLU A 73 -7.18 27.36 24.68
CA GLU A 73 -6.77 28.68 24.18
C GLU A 73 -5.47 29.15 24.85
N ALA A 74 -5.37 29.07 26.17
CA ALA A 74 -4.14 29.40 26.90
C ALA A 74 -2.97 28.49 26.47
N PHE A 75 -3.23 27.21 26.25
CA PHE A 75 -2.25 26.27 25.74
C PHE A 75 -1.78 26.62 24.32
N ALA A 76 -2.71 26.98 23.43
CA ALA A 76 -2.38 27.41 22.07
C ALA A 76 -1.53 28.69 22.06
N GLN A 77 -1.86 29.66 22.92
CA GLN A 77 -1.10 30.89 23.09
C GLN A 77 0.30 30.60 23.65
N ARG A 78 0.41 29.76 24.70
CA ARG A 78 1.69 29.38 25.33
C ARG A 78 2.69 28.81 24.32
N TRP A 79 2.20 28.03 23.36
CA TRP A 79 3.04 27.36 22.37
C TRP A 79 3.02 28.01 20.98
N ALA A 80 2.45 29.22 20.86
CA ALA A 80 2.31 29.97 19.60
C ALA A 80 1.78 29.11 18.44
N LEU A 81 0.73 28.32 18.72
CA LEU A 81 0.15 27.43 17.73
C LEU A 81 -0.64 28.21 16.67
N ASP A 82 -0.45 27.84 15.40
CA ASP A 82 -1.20 28.44 14.30
C ASP A 82 -2.68 27.98 14.30
N GLY A 83 -3.53 28.69 13.55
CA GLY A 83 -4.96 28.38 13.48
C GLY A 83 -5.24 26.96 13.00
N ALA A 84 -4.38 26.39 12.16
CA ALA A 84 -4.49 25.01 11.69
C ALA A 84 -4.22 23.99 12.81
N ALA A 85 -3.21 24.22 13.65
CA ALA A 85 -2.88 23.40 14.81
C ALA A 85 -3.96 23.51 15.89
N VAL A 86 -4.48 24.72 16.13
CA VAL A 86 -5.59 24.96 17.07
C VAL A 86 -6.86 24.26 16.61
N SER A 87 -7.22 24.37 15.32
CA SER A 87 -8.38 23.66 14.77
C SER A 87 -8.22 22.14 14.85
N TRP A 88 -7.00 21.63 14.68
CA TRP A 88 -6.69 20.21 14.88
C TRP A 88 -6.83 19.79 16.35
N LEU A 89 -6.34 20.60 17.30
CA LEU A 89 -6.50 20.34 18.73
C LEU A 89 -7.97 20.33 19.16
N ALA A 90 -8.78 21.26 18.65
CA ALA A 90 -10.22 21.32 18.87
C ALA A 90 -10.95 20.03 18.44
N GLY A 91 -10.39 19.32 17.45
CA GLY A 91 -10.95 18.08 16.93
C GLY A 91 -10.50 16.80 17.65
N LEU A 92 -9.62 16.91 18.67
CA LEU A 92 -9.18 15.74 19.44
C LEU A 92 -10.28 15.28 20.42
N PRO A 93 -10.36 13.98 20.75
CA PRO A 93 -11.24 13.51 21.82
C PRO A 93 -10.93 14.25 23.14
N PRO A 94 -11.94 14.61 23.96
CA PRO A 94 -11.74 15.41 25.17
C PRO A 94 -10.70 14.83 26.14
N GLY A 95 -10.65 13.51 26.29
CA GLY A 95 -9.65 12.84 27.14
C GLY A 95 -8.22 12.95 26.60
N VAL A 96 -8.05 13.08 25.28
CA VAL A 96 -6.73 13.28 24.66
C VAL A 96 -6.30 14.74 24.83
N SER A 97 -7.20 15.69 24.58
CA SER A 97 -6.89 17.12 24.69
C SER A 97 -6.54 17.51 26.12
N SER A 98 -7.26 16.99 27.13
CA SER A 98 -6.97 17.26 28.54
C SER A 98 -5.57 16.77 28.95
N ILE A 99 -5.23 15.50 28.67
CA ILE A 99 -3.90 14.95 28.97
C ILE A 99 -2.80 15.70 28.20
N LEU A 100 -3.09 16.11 26.96
CA LEU A 100 -2.14 16.84 26.14
C LEU A 100 -1.87 18.24 26.69
N VAL A 101 -2.91 18.97 27.14
CA VAL A 101 -2.75 20.29 27.77
C VAL A 101 -1.95 20.19 29.07
N GLU A 102 -2.17 19.13 29.84
CA GLU A 102 -1.51 18.90 31.13
C GLU A 102 -0.05 18.45 31.00
N GLN A 103 0.24 17.51 30.09
CA GLN A 103 1.51 16.77 30.09
C GLN A 103 2.47 17.17 28.97
N PHE A 104 2.04 18.00 28.01
CA PHE A 104 2.90 18.41 26.91
C PHE A 104 3.80 19.57 27.32
N ASP A 105 5.05 19.25 27.66
CA ASP A 105 6.09 20.22 28.02
C ASP A 105 7.38 19.96 27.20
N PRO A 106 7.42 20.33 25.91
CA PRO A 106 8.62 20.24 25.11
C PRO A 106 9.70 21.20 25.64
N LYS A 107 10.97 20.79 25.55
CA LYS A 107 12.12 21.65 25.85
C LYS A 107 12.06 22.97 25.05
N GLU A 108 12.53 24.06 25.66
CA GLU A 108 12.53 25.42 25.09
C GLU A 108 13.23 25.53 23.73
N ASP A 109 14.18 24.63 23.43
CA ASP A 109 14.92 24.56 22.17
C ASP A 109 14.18 23.81 21.03
N THR A 110 12.92 23.43 21.24
CA THR A 110 12.17 22.62 20.29
C THR A 110 11.72 23.45 19.07
N GLN A 111 12.40 23.27 17.93
CA GLN A 111 12.01 23.96 16.67
C GLN A 111 10.71 23.45 16.02
N ASN A 112 10.25 22.25 16.36
CA ASN A 112 9.03 21.66 15.76
C ASN A 112 8.01 21.26 16.83
N VAL A 113 7.48 22.27 17.52
CA VAL A 113 6.49 22.09 18.60
C VAL A 113 5.25 21.36 18.08
N ILE A 114 4.69 21.77 16.94
CA ILE A 114 3.50 21.15 16.32
C ILE A 114 3.74 19.67 15.97
N GLY A 115 4.91 19.33 15.43
CA GLY A 115 5.28 17.96 15.11
C GLY A 115 5.37 17.07 16.35
N LYS A 116 6.01 17.56 17.42
CA LYS A 116 6.07 16.85 18.71
C LYS A 116 4.69 16.72 19.35
N LEU A 117 3.89 17.77 19.32
CA LEU A 117 2.52 17.80 19.82
C LEU A 117 1.65 16.72 19.16
N ARG A 118 1.69 16.63 17.82
CA ARG A 118 0.99 15.59 17.05
C ARG A 118 1.51 14.19 17.36
N GLY A 119 2.82 14.03 17.55
CA GLY A 119 3.42 12.77 17.97
C GLY A 119 2.94 12.33 19.36
N PHE A 120 2.88 13.27 20.29
CA PHE A 120 2.42 13.05 21.65
C PHE A 120 0.93 12.72 21.71
N ALA A 121 0.08 13.47 21.00
CA ALA A 121 -1.35 13.19 20.86
C ALA A 121 -1.63 11.77 20.34
N ARG A 122 -0.88 11.31 19.32
CA ARG A 122 -0.99 9.93 18.82
C ARG A 122 -0.57 8.90 19.86
N SER A 123 0.47 9.19 20.64
CA SER A 123 0.88 8.33 21.76
C SER A 123 -0.19 8.24 22.83
N ILE A 124 -0.88 9.34 23.16
CA ILE A 124 -2.01 9.33 24.11
C ILE A 124 -3.20 8.55 23.53
N GLN A 125 -3.57 8.79 22.27
CA GLN A 125 -4.65 8.05 21.59
C GLN A 125 -4.40 6.55 21.52
N ALA A 126 -3.14 6.11 21.36
CA ALA A 126 -2.79 4.70 21.40
C ALA A 126 -2.90 4.08 22.81
N ARG A 127 -2.86 4.90 23.87
CA ARG A 127 -2.98 4.46 25.27
C ARG A 127 -4.43 4.48 25.76
N ILE A 128 -5.26 5.38 25.24
CA ILE A 128 -6.69 5.44 25.56
C ILE A 128 -7.43 4.46 24.64
N PRO A 129 -7.94 3.31 25.15
CA PRO A 129 -8.73 2.41 24.32
C PRO A 129 -9.92 3.18 23.74
N ALA A 130 -10.21 2.96 22.46
CA ALA A 130 -11.20 3.71 21.66
C ALA A 130 -12.64 3.68 22.19
N GLY A 131 -12.88 3.06 23.35
CA GLY A 131 -14.17 2.94 24.02
C GLY A 131 -14.49 4.01 25.06
N GLY A 132 -13.56 4.88 25.48
CA GLY A 132 -13.84 6.13 26.22
C GLY A 132 -14.75 6.04 27.47
N ALA A 133 -15.14 4.85 27.93
CA ALA A 133 -15.86 4.66 29.16
C ALA A 133 -14.82 4.79 30.27
N VAL A 134 -14.88 5.92 30.96
CA VAL A 134 -14.29 6.07 32.29
C VAL A 134 -15.00 5.01 33.14
N VAL A 135 -14.39 3.84 33.27
CA VAL A 135 -14.93 2.76 34.10
C VAL A 135 -14.85 3.27 35.53
N ALA A 136 -16.02 3.67 36.05
CA ALA A 136 -16.21 3.96 37.46
C ALA A 136 -15.62 2.81 38.28
N GLU A 137 -14.83 3.17 39.30
CA GLU A 137 -14.27 2.32 40.34
C GLU A 137 -15.20 1.15 40.68
N ALA A 138 -14.96 0.01 40.04
CA ALA A 138 -15.53 -1.27 40.44
C ALA A 138 -14.37 -2.10 40.96
N SER A 139 -14.38 -2.29 42.28
CA SER A 139 -13.47 -3.08 43.09
C SER A 139 -13.33 -4.51 42.57
N TYR A 140 -12.39 -4.72 41.64
CA TYR A 140 -11.93 -6.05 41.28
C TYR A 140 -10.83 -6.48 42.26
N GLN A 141 -11.18 -7.36 43.20
CA GLN A 141 -10.17 -8.03 44.02
C GLN A 141 -9.36 -9.03 43.15
N PRO A 142 -8.02 -8.90 43.07
CA PRO A 142 -7.20 -9.78 42.25
C PRO A 142 -6.75 -10.98 43.09
N THR A 143 -7.50 -12.08 43.07
CA THR A 143 -7.24 -13.23 43.95
C THR A 143 -6.26 -14.27 43.41
N PHE A 144 -5.64 -14.13 42.24
CA PHE A 144 -4.82 -15.24 41.70
C PHE A 144 -3.46 -14.89 41.05
N GLY A 145 -2.92 -13.67 41.24
CA GLY A 145 -1.59 -13.35 40.68
C GLY A 145 -0.83 -12.16 41.27
N GLY A 146 -1.40 -11.46 42.26
CA GLY A 146 -0.79 -10.22 42.78
C GLY A 146 0.55 -10.40 43.49
N GLY A 147 0.76 -11.54 44.16
CA GLY A 147 1.97 -11.79 44.96
C GLY A 147 3.26 -11.83 44.13
N GLN A 148 3.27 -12.59 43.04
CA GLN A 148 4.46 -12.73 42.18
C GLN A 148 4.85 -11.41 41.50
N VAL A 149 3.86 -10.64 41.06
CA VAL A 149 4.10 -9.32 40.47
C VAL A 149 4.67 -8.35 41.50
N GLY A 150 4.18 -8.39 42.74
CA GLY A 150 4.68 -7.57 43.86
C GLY A 150 6.12 -7.92 44.26
N GLU A 151 6.44 -9.21 44.41
CA GLU A 151 7.79 -9.67 44.71
C GLU A 151 8.79 -9.33 43.58
N PHE A 152 8.37 -9.52 42.33
CA PHE A 152 9.16 -9.14 41.17
C PHE A 152 9.40 -7.63 41.10
N ALA A 153 8.38 -6.82 41.43
CA ALA A 153 8.49 -5.37 41.52
C ALA A 153 9.46 -4.91 42.60
N ALA A 154 9.40 -5.52 43.78
CA ALA A 154 10.32 -5.25 44.87
C ALA A 154 11.76 -5.64 44.50
N LYS A 155 11.96 -6.79 43.84
CA LYS A 155 13.28 -7.26 43.41
C LYS A 155 13.99 -6.30 42.45
N TRP A 156 13.25 -5.71 41.52
CA TRP A 156 13.81 -4.86 40.46
C TRP A 156 13.60 -3.36 40.68
N GLY A 157 13.00 -2.95 41.81
CA GLY A 157 12.71 -1.53 42.10
C GLY A 157 11.77 -0.90 41.08
N LEU A 158 10.72 -1.60 40.67
CA LEU A 158 9.81 -1.14 39.63
C LEU A 158 8.90 -0.01 40.14
N GLU A 159 8.67 0.98 39.28
CA GLU A 159 7.68 2.04 39.50
C GLU A 159 6.25 1.49 39.37
N GLU A 160 5.31 2.12 40.06
CA GLU A 160 3.89 1.75 40.06
C GLU A 160 3.29 1.66 38.64
N SER A 161 3.75 2.51 37.72
CA SER A 161 3.32 2.49 36.32
C SER A 161 3.73 1.21 35.59
N ALA A 162 4.94 0.70 35.85
CA ALA A 162 5.45 -0.55 35.28
C ALA A 162 4.78 -1.77 35.93
N VAL A 163 4.52 -1.72 37.24
CA VAL A 163 3.75 -2.74 37.97
C VAL A 163 2.33 -2.84 37.45
N THR A 164 1.66 -1.70 37.27
CA THR A 164 0.31 -1.64 36.69
C THR A 164 0.27 -2.20 35.27
N LEU A 165 1.30 -1.94 34.47
CA LEU A 165 1.41 -2.52 33.12
C LEU A 165 1.57 -4.04 33.20
N LEU A 166 2.46 -4.56 34.05
CA LEU A 166 2.69 -5.99 34.23
C LEU A 166 1.41 -6.69 34.74
N ALA A 167 0.74 -6.13 35.73
CA ALA A 167 -0.51 -6.66 36.29
C ALA A 167 -1.68 -6.72 35.28
N LYS A 168 -1.65 -5.88 34.24
CA LYS A 168 -2.67 -5.86 33.17
C LYS A 168 -2.41 -6.89 32.06
N LEU A 169 -1.25 -7.53 32.02
CA LEU A 169 -0.92 -8.53 30.98
C LEU A 169 -1.64 -9.86 31.24
N PRO A 170 -1.87 -10.71 30.23
CA PRO A 170 -2.38 -12.07 30.45
C PRO A 170 -1.45 -12.88 31.38
N PRO A 171 -1.97 -13.77 32.24
CA PRO A 171 -1.16 -14.50 33.23
C PRO A 171 0.06 -15.23 32.64
N GLN A 172 -0.09 -15.84 31.47
CA GLN A 172 1.00 -16.53 30.76
C GLN A 172 2.12 -15.56 30.33
N VAL A 173 1.74 -14.35 29.88
CA VAL A 173 2.68 -13.29 29.51
C VAL A 173 3.37 -12.74 30.75
N GLN A 174 2.63 -12.54 31.84
CA GLN A 174 3.22 -12.12 33.12
C GLN A 174 4.29 -13.10 33.58
N GLN A 175 3.97 -14.39 33.60
CA GLN A 175 4.90 -15.44 34.00
C GLN A 175 6.16 -15.46 33.12
N THR A 176 5.99 -15.40 31.79
CA THR A 176 7.11 -15.35 30.84
C THR A 176 7.99 -14.11 31.08
N VAL A 177 7.40 -12.95 31.37
CA VAL A 177 8.14 -11.72 31.68
C VAL A 177 8.90 -11.86 32.99
N ILE A 178 8.25 -12.38 34.03
CA ILE A 178 8.87 -12.58 35.36
C ILE A 178 10.03 -13.57 35.27
N GLU A 179 9.90 -14.64 34.47
CA GLU A 179 10.91 -15.68 34.32
C GLU A 179 12.09 -15.24 33.45
N GLN A 180 11.84 -14.53 32.34
CA GLN A 180 12.87 -14.26 31.33
C GLN A 180 13.50 -12.86 31.42
N PHE A 181 12.91 -11.95 32.20
CA PHE A 181 13.46 -10.60 32.34
C PHE A 181 14.66 -10.59 33.29
N ASP A 182 15.85 -10.64 32.70
CA ASP A 182 17.13 -10.55 33.39
C ASP A 182 17.99 -9.42 32.77
N PRO A 183 17.75 -8.15 33.15
CA PRO A 183 18.57 -7.04 32.66
C PRO A 183 20.00 -7.17 33.18
N LYS A 184 20.95 -7.43 32.27
CA LYS A 184 22.37 -7.56 32.60
C LYS A 184 22.96 -6.23 33.11
N GLY A 185 23.62 -6.30 34.27
CA GLY A 185 24.42 -5.21 34.85
C GLY A 185 23.61 -4.08 35.47
N ASP A 186 24.34 -3.06 35.96
CA ASP A 186 23.74 -1.86 36.54
C ASP A 186 23.10 -1.01 35.42
N THR A 187 21.83 -1.27 35.17
CA THR A 187 21.11 -0.73 34.02
C THR A 187 20.30 0.48 34.44
N MET A 188 20.77 1.65 34.01
CA MET A 188 19.96 2.87 34.07
C MET A 188 18.66 2.64 33.29
N ASN A 189 17.52 2.89 33.94
CA ASN A 189 16.16 2.74 33.43
C ASN A 189 15.62 1.29 33.30
N ILE A 190 15.52 0.58 34.43
CA ILE A 190 14.90 -0.76 34.52
C ILE A 190 13.42 -0.71 34.08
N ASN A 191 12.65 0.30 34.49
CA ASN A 191 11.23 0.46 34.16
C ASN A 191 10.98 0.51 32.64
N GLY A 192 11.77 1.29 31.92
CA GLY A 192 11.69 1.39 30.47
C GLY A 192 12.04 0.07 29.77
N LYS A 193 13.07 -0.64 30.25
CA LYS A 193 13.46 -1.94 29.71
C LYS A 193 12.39 -3.00 29.93
N LEU A 194 11.83 -3.06 31.14
CA LEU A 194 10.74 -3.99 31.45
C LEU A 194 9.52 -3.69 30.58
N CYS A 195 9.10 -2.42 30.48
CA CYS A 195 7.96 -2.05 29.66
C CYS A 195 8.16 -2.43 28.18
N ALA A 196 9.37 -2.22 27.64
CA ALA A 196 9.71 -2.62 26.27
C ALA A 196 9.69 -4.14 26.10
N PHE A 197 10.30 -4.88 27.03
CA PHE A 197 10.36 -6.34 27.02
C PHE A 197 8.96 -6.95 27.16
N ALA A 198 8.17 -6.52 28.14
CA ALA A 198 6.82 -7.00 28.38
C ALA A 198 5.88 -6.73 27.20
N ARG A 199 6.03 -5.59 26.50
CA ARG A 199 5.32 -5.34 25.24
C ARG A 199 5.79 -6.25 24.11
N SER A 200 7.10 -6.53 24.03
CA SER A 200 7.65 -7.46 23.06
C SER A 200 7.12 -8.89 23.27
N ILE A 201 7.06 -9.36 24.52
CA ILE A 201 6.47 -10.66 24.85
C ILE A 201 4.96 -10.63 24.59
N ALA A 202 4.22 -9.61 25.03
CA ALA A 202 2.77 -9.53 24.78
C ALA A 202 2.44 -9.53 23.27
N ALA A 203 3.20 -8.77 22.48
CA ALA A 203 3.08 -8.76 21.01
C ALA A 203 3.54 -10.07 20.39
N GLY A 204 4.57 -10.71 20.97
CA GLY A 204 5.12 -12.00 20.54
C GLY A 204 4.23 -13.19 20.87
N THR A 205 3.52 -13.17 22.00
CA THR A 205 2.66 -14.27 22.46
C THR A 205 1.36 -14.29 21.67
N GLY A 206 0.79 -13.12 21.35
CA GLY A 206 -0.29 -13.00 20.36
C GLY A 206 0.15 -13.32 18.93
N ARG A 207 1.46 -13.30 18.65
CA ARG A 207 2.06 -13.66 17.36
C ARG A 207 2.75 -15.02 17.36
N GLN A 208 2.79 -15.81 18.41
CA GLN A 208 3.53 -17.08 18.34
C GLN A 208 2.79 -18.09 17.47
N GLY A 209 1.45 -18.11 17.49
CA GLY A 209 0.68 -18.88 16.50
C GLY A 209 0.79 -18.30 15.07
N GLN A 210 0.69 -16.98 14.89
CA GLN A 210 0.72 -16.37 13.56
C GLN A 210 2.13 -16.30 12.95
N GLY A 211 3.11 -15.84 13.74
CA GLY A 211 4.51 -15.69 13.39
C GLY A 211 5.23 -17.00 13.05
N VAL A 212 4.86 -18.11 13.71
CA VAL A 212 5.38 -19.44 13.33
C VAL A 212 4.85 -19.82 11.94
N VAL A 213 3.56 -19.57 11.65
CA VAL A 213 3.00 -19.76 10.30
C VAL A 213 3.64 -18.83 9.27
N GLU A 214 3.87 -17.56 9.60
CA GLU A 214 4.55 -16.60 8.72
C GLU A 214 5.99 -17.03 8.42
N SER A 215 6.75 -17.47 9.44
CA SER A 215 8.14 -17.91 9.28
C SER A 215 8.21 -19.21 8.49
N PHE A 216 7.30 -20.14 8.76
CA PHE A 216 7.15 -21.38 8.01
C PHE A 216 6.74 -21.11 6.55
N ALA A 217 5.80 -20.19 6.33
CA ALA A 217 5.38 -19.75 5.01
C ALA A 217 6.51 -19.08 4.24
N GLN A 218 7.32 -18.26 4.91
CA GLN A 218 8.49 -17.64 4.31
C GLN A 218 9.57 -18.68 3.96
N HIS A 219 9.82 -19.65 4.85
CA HIS A 219 10.80 -20.72 4.64
C HIS A 219 10.46 -21.58 3.42
N TRP A 220 9.19 -21.95 3.28
CA TRP A 220 8.72 -22.81 2.18
C TRP A 220 8.20 -22.05 0.95
N GLY A 221 8.22 -20.70 0.98
CA GLY A 221 7.71 -19.86 -0.10
C GLY A 221 6.21 -20.02 -0.37
N LEU A 222 5.41 -20.22 0.69
CA LEU A 222 3.97 -20.42 0.60
C LEU A 222 3.25 -19.14 0.16
N ASP A 223 2.20 -19.30 -0.65
CA ASP A 223 1.33 -18.18 -1.01
C ASP A 223 0.44 -17.74 0.18
N ALA A 224 -0.08 -16.52 0.11
CA ALA A 224 -0.90 -15.93 1.16
C ALA A 224 -2.17 -16.75 1.49
N GLY A 225 -2.78 -17.39 0.49
CA GLY A 225 -3.94 -18.24 0.70
C GLY A 225 -3.59 -19.54 1.44
N THR A 226 -2.42 -20.10 1.18
CA THR A 226 -1.89 -21.26 1.90
C THR A 226 -1.49 -20.91 3.34
N ALA A 227 -0.88 -19.76 3.56
CA ALA A 227 -0.61 -19.26 4.91
C ALA A 227 -1.91 -19.01 5.70
N GLN A 228 -2.94 -18.43 5.06
CA GLN A 228 -4.24 -18.25 5.70
C GLN A 228 -4.94 -19.58 6.01
N PHE A 229 -4.80 -20.58 5.14
CA PHE A 229 -5.30 -21.93 5.40
C PHE A 229 -4.62 -22.55 6.63
N LEU A 230 -3.29 -22.45 6.76
CA LEU A 230 -2.59 -22.90 7.97
C LEU A 230 -3.11 -22.20 9.24
N LYS A 231 -3.36 -20.89 9.18
CA LYS A 231 -3.93 -20.12 10.30
C LYS A 231 -5.34 -20.56 10.69
N SER A 232 -6.07 -21.24 9.81
CA SER A 232 -7.43 -21.74 10.08
C SER A 232 -7.45 -23.15 10.68
N LEU A 233 -6.30 -23.84 10.75
CA LEU A 233 -6.21 -25.18 11.33
C LEU A 233 -6.28 -25.10 12.86
N PRO A 234 -6.88 -26.11 13.53
CA PRO A 234 -6.74 -26.27 14.98
C PRO A 234 -5.27 -26.29 15.40
N GLU A 235 -4.95 -25.73 16.56
CA GLU A 235 -3.56 -25.53 17.03
C GLU A 235 -2.77 -26.85 17.06
N GLU A 236 -3.39 -27.93 17.50
CA GLU A 236 -2.81 -29.28 17.52
C GLU A 236 -2.42 -29.77 16.11
N VAL A 237 -3.33 -29.61 15.14
CA VAL A 237 -3.10 -30.01 13.74
C VAL A 237 -2.02 -29.13 13.12
N LEU A 238 -2.04 -27.84 13.40
CA LEU A 238 -1.05 -26.89 12.92
C LEU A 238 0.35 -27.25 13.41
N ALA A 239 0.51 -27.59 14.69
CA ALA A 239 1.78 -28.01 15.27
C ALA A 239 2.34 -29.25 14.56
N ILE A 240 1.51 -30.26 14.31
CA ILE A 240 1.90 -31.49 13.60
C ILE A 240 2.31 -31.16 12.15
N VAL A 241 1.53 -30.32 11.46
CA VAL A 241 1.82 -29.91 10.08
C VAL A 241 3.18 -29.20 9.99
N ILE A 242 3.44 -28.26 10.88
CA ILE A 242 4.69 -27.48 10.89
C ILE A 242 5.90 -28.37 11.24
N GLN A 243 5.71 -29.34 12.13
CA GLN A 243 6.76 -30.26 12.56
C GLN A 243 7.10 -31.34 11.53
N GLN A 244 6.09 -31.89 10.85
CA GLN A 244 6.25 -33.11 10.02
C GLN A 244 6.28 -32.85 8.51
N PHE A 245 5.93 -31.65 8.06
CA PHE A 245 5.94 -31.35 6.64
C PHE A 245 7.37 -31.08 6.14
N ASP A 246 7.95 -32.07 5.46
CA ASP A 246 9.24 -32.00 4.79
C ASP A 246 9.11 -32.41 3.30
N PRO A 247 8.76 -31.47 2.41
CA PRO A 247 8.62 -31.77 1.00
C PRO A 247 10.00 -32.06 0.39
N MET A 248 10.09 -33.13 -0.40
CA MET A 248 11.31 -33.46 -1.14
C MET A 248 11.85 -32.27 -1.93
N ALA A 249 13.18 -32.11 -1.92
CA ALA A 249 13.86 -31.08 -2.69
C ALA A 249 13.40 -31.11 -4.16
N GLY A 250 13.01 -29.95 -4.70
CA GLY A 250 12.48 -29.84 -6.07
C GLY A 250 10.96 -30.02 -6.20
N THR A 251 10.20 -30.13 -5.10
CA THR A 251 8.73 -30.14 -5.14
C THR A 251 8.18 -28.90 -5.86
N ARG A 252 7.51 -29.10 -7.01
CA ARG A 252 7.00 -28.02 -7.89
C ARG A 252 5.82 -27.25 -7.30
N ASP A 253 5.00 -27.88 -6.47
CA ASP A 253 3.84 -27.26 -5.79
C ASP A 253 3.84 -27.58 -4.29
N VAL A 254 4.67 -26.84 -3.54
CA VAL A 254 4.78 -26.97 -2.09
C VAL A 254 3.45 -26.60 -1.41
N CYS A 255 2.74 -25.59 -1.92
CA CYS A 255 1.46 -25.13 -1.40
C CYS A 255 0.36 -26.19 -1.49
N GLY A 256 0.20 -26.82 -2.67
CA GLY A 256 -0.77 -27.88 -2.88
C GLY A 256 -0.46 -29.12 -2.05
N ARG A 257 0.82 -29.55 -2.00
CA ARG A 257 1.23 -30.69 -1.16
C ARG A 257 1.00 -30.44 0.32
N LEU A 258 1.33 -29.25 0.81
CA LEU A 258 1.09 -28.87 2.20
C LEU A 258 -0.40 -28.89 2.56
N LYS A 259 -1.26 -28.35 1.68
CA LYS A 259 -2.72 -28.39 1.87
C LYS A 259 -3.24 -29.83 1.90
N MET A 260 -2.74 -30.72 1.06
CA MET A 260 -3.13 -32.14 1.10
C MET A 260 -2.63 -32.85 2.36
N PHE A 261 -1.39 -32.58 2.77
CA PHE A 261 -0.82 -33.14 4.00
C PHE A 261 -1.61 -32.71 5.25
N ALA A 262 -1.87 -31.42 5.39
CA ALA A 262 -2.66 -30.86 6.48
C ALA A 262 -4.10 -31.40 6.52
N LYS A 263 -4.75 -31.54 5.35
CA LYS A 263 -6.08 -32.19 5.27
C LYS A 263 -6.03 -33.66 5.70
N GLY A 264 -4.95 -34.37 5.39
CA GLY A 264 -4.74 -35.75 5.84
C GLY A 264 -4.61 -35.86 7.37
N ILE A 265 -3.87 -34.95 8.01
CA ILE A 265 -3.77 -34.89 9.48
C ILE A 265 -5.13 -34.54 10.09
N LEU A 266 -5.83 -33.56 9.52
CA LEU A 266 -7.16 -33.15 9.99
C LEU A 266 -8.16 -34.32 9.94
N ALA A 267 -8.18 -35.08 8.84
CA ALA A 267 -9.05 -36.25 8.70
C ALA A 267 -8.70 -37.35 9.72
N LYS A 268 -7.42 -37.59 10.01
CA LYS A 268 -7.00 -38.54 11.03
C LYS A 268 -7.41 -38.10 12.44
N HIS A 269 -7.29 -36.81 12.75
CA HIS A 269 -7.71 -36.26 14.05
C HIS A 269 -9.23 -36.30 14.25
N SER A 270 -10.02 -36.12 13.18
CA SER A 270 -11.49 -36.18 13.28
C SER A 270 -12.05 -37.60 13.52
N VAL A 271 -11.30 -38.66 13.19
CA VAL A 271 -11.76 -40.05 13.31
C VAL A 271 -11.40 -40.67 14.67
N GLY A 272 -10.56 -40.03 15.47
CA GLY A 272 -10.16 -40.48 16.81
C GLY A 272 -11.10 -40.06 17.95
N GLY A 273 -12.21 -39.39 17.66
CA GLY A 273 -13.18 -38.95 18.65
C GLY A 273 -14.07 -40.07 19.18
N GLU A 274 -13.70 -40.61 20.35
CA GLU A 274 -14.60 -41.19 21.34
C GLU A 274 -15.34 -42.49 20.94
N HIS A 275 -14.60 -43.59 20.83
CA HIS A 275 -15.18 -44.91 21.08
C HIS A 275 -15.41 -45.06 22.59
N VAL A 276 -16.62 -44.72 23.04
CA VAL A 276 -17.15 -45.09 24.36
C VAL A 276 -17.15 -46.63 24.45
N PRO A 277 -16.46 -47.26 25.43
CA PRO A 277 -16.44 -48.70 25.54
C PRO A 277 -17.80 -49.18 26.09
N ALA A 278 -18.57 -49.85 25.23
CA ALA A 278 -19.75 -50.63 25.63
C ALA A 278 -19.29 -51.95 26.28
N PRO A 279 -20.05 -52.51 27.23
CA PRO A 279 -19.54 -53.50 28.17
C PRO A 279 -19.28 -54.86 27.54
N GLU A 280 -18.21 -55.50 28.03
CA GLU A 280 -17.76 -56.85 27.76
C GLU A 280 -18.89 -57.90 27.68
N PRO A 281 -18.70 -58.90 26.80
CA PRO A 281 -18.97 -60.27 27.16
C PRO A 281 -17.72 -61.15 27.07
N GLU A 282 -17.61 -61.97 28.12
CA GLU A 282 -16.72 -63.07 28.43
C GLU A 282 -16.33 -64.04 27.27
N PRO A 283 -15.25 -64.85 27.47
CA PRO A 283 -14.38 -65.32 26.41
C PRO A 283 -14.81 -66.66 25.84
N PHE A 284 -14.64 -66.82 24.52
CA PHE A 284 -14.58 -68.15 23.91
C PHE A 284 -13.34 -68.33 23.03
N ARG A 285 -12.81 -69.53 23.20
CA ARG A 285 -11.47 -70.02 22.92
C ARG A 285 -11.37 -70.52 21.47
N GLY A 286 -10.31 -70.12 20.77
CA GLY A 286 -9.54 -71.04 19.94
C GLY A 286 -9.48 -70.81 18.42
N VAL A 287 -8.27 -71.04 17.91
CA VAL A 287 -7.90 -71.66 16.62
C VAL A 287 -7.29 -70.73 15.54
N GLN A 288 -5.95 -70.81 15.50
CA GLN A 288 -5.03 -70.89 14.33
C GLN A 288 -4.94 -69.74 13.32
N GLY A 289 -3.84 -68.98 13.43
CA GLY A 289 -2.69 -69.10 12.53
C GLY A 289 -2.88 -68.73 11.05
N ARG A 290 -2.38 -67.54 10.66
CA ARG A 290 -1.87 -67.31 9.30
C ARG A 290 -0.88 -66.14 9.27
N GLU A 291 0.40 -66.47 9.09
CA GLU A 291 1.47 -65.55 8.73
C GLU A 291 1.21 -64.95 7.34
N PHE A 292 1.35 -63.63 7.21
CA PHE A 292 1.56 -62.97 5.92
C PHE A 292 2.64 -61.90 6.06
N HIS A 293 3.64 -62.02 5.19
CA HIS A 293 4.80 -61.17 5.05
C HIS A 293 4.43 -59.70 4.78
N GLU A 294 5.05 -58.82 5.56
CA GLU A 294 5.06 -57.36 5.42
C GLU A 294 6.08 -56.96 4.34
N ALA A 295 5.62 -56.29 3.29
CA ALA A 295 6.45 -55.68 2.25
C ALA A 295 6.19 -54.18 2.20
N ALA A 296 7.22 -53.39 2.54
CA ALA A 296 7.21 -51.93 2.52
C ALA A 296 7.27 -51.37 1.08
N PRO A 297 6.55 -50.29 0.74
CA PRO A 297 6.72 -49.59 -0.53
C PRO A 297 7.84 -48.54 -0.44
N GLY A 298 8.78 -48.65 -1.37
CA GLY A 298 9.97 -47.82 -1.51
C GLY A 298 9.72 -46.40 -2.02
N THR A 299 10.65 -45.52 -1.65
CA THR A 299 10.77 -44.11 -2.01
C THR A 299 11.11 -43.90 -3.49
N ALA A 300 10.31 -43.11 -4.22
CA ALA A 300 10.58 -42.75 -5.62
C ALA A 300 11.66 -41.66 -5.74
N SER A 301 12.66 -41.88 -6.62
CA SER A 301 13.88 -41.08 -6.81
C SER A 301 13.70 -39.84 -7.70
N LEU A 302 14.51 -38.82 -7.44
CA LEU A 302 14.60 -37.51 -8.14
C LEU A 302 14.94 -37.61 -9.64
N ASP A 303 15.53 -38.72 -10.10
CA ASP A 303 15.85 -38.95 -11.51
C ASP A 303 14.60 -38.98 -12.41
N SER A 304 13.44 -39.32 -11.84
CA SER A 304 12.19 -39.41 -12.60
C SER A 304 11.64 -38.04 -13.04
N ALA A 305 11.99 -36.95 -12.36
CA ALA A 305 11.44 -35.63 -12.66
C ALA A 305 12.19 -34.91 -13.79
N LEU A 306 13.52 -35.09 -13.89
CA LEU A 306 14.30 -34.59 -15.02
C LEU A 306 13.98 -35.39 -16.30
N ALA A 307 13.75 -36.70 -16.17
CA ALA A 307 13.26 -37.54 -17.27
C ALA A 307 11.88 -37.09 -17.78
N ALA A 308 10.98 -36.65 -16.89
CA ALA A 308 9.65 -36.18 -17.29
C ALA A 308 9.69 -34.88 -18.11
N GLY A 309 10.55 -33.91 -17.74
CA GLY A 309 10.71 -32.67 -18.51
C GLY A 309 11.34 -32.90 -19.89
N ALA A 310 12.32 -33.80 -19.98
CA ALA A 310 12.92 -34.18 -21.26
C ALA A 310 11.92 -34.90 -22.17
N ALA A 311 11.09 -35.78 -21.62
CA ALA A 311 10.03 -36.47 -22.38
C ALA A 311 8.96 -35.51 -22.89
N GLU A 312 8.55 -34.53 -22.09
CA GLU A 312 7.58 -33.49 -22.50
C GLU A 312 8.14 -32.60 -23.62
N ALA A 313 9.42 -32.22 -23.54
CA ALA A 313 10.08 -31.45 -24.59
C ALA A 313 10.24 -32.26 -25.89
N GLN A 314 10.54 -33.56 -25.81
CA GLN A 314 10.57 -34.44 -26.97
C GLN A 314 9.18 -34.58 -27.61
N ALA A 315 8.13 -34.78 -26.81
CA ALA A 315 6.77 -34.83 -27.31
C ALA A 315 6.33 -33.51 -27.96
N ALA A 316 6.70 -32.37 -27.38
CA ALA A 316 6.45 -31.06 -27.97
C ALA A 316 7.21 -30.86 -29.29
N ALA A 317 8.46 -31.32 -29.37
CA ALA A 317 9.27 -31.24 -30.59
C ALA A 317 8.71 -32.08 -31.75
N MET A 318 8.06 -33.22 -31.46
CA MET A 318 7.41 -34.05 -32.50
C MET A 318 6.18 -33.37 -33.13
N VAL A 319 5.60 -32.36 -32.49
CA VAL A 319 4.44 -31.60 -32.99
C VAL A 319 4.87 -30.43 -33.88
N ALA A 320 6.15 -30.03 -33.85
CA ALA A 320 6.66 -28.92 -34.65
C ALA A 320 6.79 -29.30 -36.13
N SER A 321 6.23 -28.46 -37.01
CA SER A 321 6.30 -28.59 -38.47
C SER A 321 7.65 -28.13 -39.03
N ASP A 322 8.33 -27.21 -38.34
CA ASP A 322 9.65 -26.68 -38.71
C ASP A 322 10.75 -27.35 -37.86
N PRO A 323 11.74 -28.04 -38.48
CA PRO A 323 12.81 -28.71 -37.75
C PRO A 323 13.65 -27.76 -36.89
N ALA A 324 13.78 -26.48 -37.29
CA ALA A 324 14.49 -25.48 -36.48
C ALA A 324 13.75 -25.17 -35.17
N VAL A 325 12.40 -25.19 -35.20
CA VAL A 325 11.58 -25.04 -33.99
C VAL A 325 11.66 -26.28 -33.12
N ALA A 326 11.64 -27.48 -33.71
CA ALA A 326 11.81 -28.74 -32.98
C ALA A 326 13.13 -28.78 -32.18
N ASP A 327 14.25 -28.46 -32.84
CA ASP A 327 15.57 -28.41 -32.21
C ASP A 327 15.64 -27.38 -31.07
N PHE A 328 15.02 -26.23 -31.28
CA PHE A 328 14.98 -25.14 -30.30
C PHE A 328 14.15 -25.51 -29.06
N VAL A 329 13.06 -26.25 -29.23
CA VAL A 329 12.20 -26.76 -28.15
C VAL A 329 12.93 -27.79 -27.30
N VAL A 330 13.65 -28.72 -27.93
CA VAL A 330 14.49 -29.69 -27.20
C VAL A 330 15.60 -28.98 -26.45
N ARG A 331 16.31 -28.04 -27.11
CA ARG A 331 17.44 -27.30 -26.53
C ARG A 331 17.07 -26.55 -25.25
N TRP A 332 15.88 -25.94 -25.22
CA TRP A 332 15.43 -25.09 -24.12
C TRP A 332 14.36 -25.74 -23.22
N SER A 333 14.03 -27.01 -23.47
CA SER A 333 12.98 -27.76 -22.75
C SER A 333 11.65 -27.00 -22.70
N LEU A 334 11.18 -26.54 -23.86
CA LEU A 334 9.96 -25.74 -23.98
C LEU A 334 8.71 -26.62 -23.98
N ASP A 335 7.60 -26.06 -23.49
CA ASP A 335 6.31 -26.73 -23.49
C ASP A 335 5.63 -26.68 -24.89
N ALA A 336 4.61 -27.52 -25.09
CA ALA A 336 3.89 -27.61 -26.36
C ALA A 336 3.21 -26.28 -26.78
N SER A 337 2.85 -25.42 -25.81
CA SER A 337 2.23 -24.13 -26.11
C SER A 337 3.23 -23.14 -26.73
N CYS A 338 4.51 -23.26 -26.38
CA CYS A 338 5.57 -22.48 -27.01
C CYS A 338 5.78 -22.85 -28.48
N VAL A 339 5.53 -24.10 -28.88
CA VAL A 339 5.61 -24.54 -30.29
C VAL A 339 4.55 -23.85 -31.13
N GLN A 340 3.28 -23.94 -30.71
CA GLN A 340 2.17 -23.28 -31.41
C GLN A 340 2.38 -21.77 -31.51
N MET A 341 2.90 -21.14 -30.44
CA MET A 341 3.23 -19.72 -30.47
C MET A 341 4.33 -19.43 -31.48
N LEU A 342 5.46 -20.15 -31.46
CA LEU A 342 6.58 -19.94 -32.39
C LEU A 342 6.13 -20.12 -33.85
N GLU A 343 5.31 -21.12 -34.15
CA GLU A 343 4.78 -21.37 -35.49
C GLU A 343 3.78 -20.30 -35.96
N SER A 344 3.06 -19.68 -35.04
CA SER A 344 2.14 -18.58 -35.35
C SER A 344 2.83 -17.24 -35.62
N LEU A 345 4.13 -17.12 -35.32
CA LEU A 345 4.88 -15.89 -35.58
C LEU A 345 5.17 -15.71 -37.09
N PRO A 346 5.18 -14.46 -37.60
CA PRO A 346 5.76 -14.16 -38.91
C PRO A 346 7.19 -14.73 -39.02
N GLU A 347 7.56 -15.23 -40.21
CA GLU A 347 8.83 -15.94 -40.43
C GLU A 347 10.06 -15.14 -39.97
N ASP A 348 10.06 -13.85 -40.25
CA ASP A 348 11.09 -12.88 -39.86
C ASP A 348 11.14 -12.59 -38.35
N ALA A 349 10.01 -12.67 -37.65
CA ALA A 349 9.96 -12.62 -36.19
C ALA A 349 10.42 -13.94 -35.56
N ARG A 350 9.99 -15.07 -36.13
CA ARG A 350 10.39 -16.42 -35.70
C ARG A 350 11.90 -16.60 -35.77
N MET A 351 12.52 -16.23 -36.90
CA MET A 351 13.98 -16.30 -37.09
C MET A 351 14.74 -15.49 -36.02
N LYS A 352 14.31 -14.25 -35.74
CA LYS A 352 14.92 -13.42 -34.69
C LYS A 352 14.78 -14.04 -33.30
N VAL A 353 13.64 -14.66 -33.00
CA VAL A 353 13.43 -15.35 -31.72
C VAL A 353 14.36 -16.55 -31.60
N LEU A 354 14.46 -17.38 -32.65
CA LEU A 354 15.35 -18.55 -32.67
C LEU A 354 16.84 -18.17 -32.56
N GLU A 355 17.24 -17.04 -33.14
CA GLU A 355 18.63 -16.57 -33.14
C GLU A 355 19.04 -15.85 -31.85
N GLN A 356 18.17 -14.97 -31.31
CA GLN A 356 18.57 -14.02 -30.26
C GLN A 356 18.13 -14.42 -28.85
N PHE A 357 17.31 -15.45 -28.71
CA PHE A 357 16.85 -15.89 -27.41
C PHE A 357 17.93 -16.70 -26.67
N ASP A 358 18.62 -16.03 -25.76
CA ASP A 358 19.63 -16.63 -24.86
C ASP A 358 19.24 -16.41 -23.37
N PRO A 359 18.42 -17.29 -22.78
CA PRO A 359 18.06 -17.20 -21.38
C PRO A 359 19.26 -17.57 -20.50
N ARG A 360 19.70 -16.63 -19.66
CA ARG A 360 20.70 -16.88 -18.60
C ARG A 360 20.50 -18.23 -17.89
N GLY A 361 21.59 -18.97 -17.64
CA GLY A 361 21.62 -20.38 -17.19
C GLY A 361 20.86 -20.74 -15.91
N ASN A 362 20.30 -19.77 -15.17
CA ASN A 362 19.45 -20.01 -13.98
C ASN A 362 17.99 -19.57 -14.20
N THR A 363 17.52 -19.49 -15.44
CA THR A 363 16.15 -19.07 -15.74
C THR A 363 15.17 -20.20 -15.40
N ARG A 364 14.41 -20.04 -14.30
CA ARG A 364 13.48 -21.06 -13.78
C ARG A 364 12.27 -21.35 -14.67
N ASN A 365 11.88 -20.43 -15.55
CA ASN A 365 10.77 -20.61 -16.48
C ASN A 365 11.14 -20.08 -17.87
N ILE A 366 11.76 -20.95 -18.66
CA ILE A 366 12.27 -20.62 -19.99
C ILE A 366 11.10 -20.35 -20.96
N SER A 367 10.02 -21.14 -20.89
CA SER A 367 8.80 -20.92 -21.66
C SER A 367 8.21 -19.52 -21.48
N ALA A 368 8.00 -19.06 -20.24
CA ALA A 368 7.43 -17.73 -19.99
C ALA A 368 8.33 -16.61 -20.49
N LYS A 369 9.66 -16.77 -20.34
CA LYS A 369 10.63 -15.79 -20.81
C LYS A 369 10.67 -15.72 -22.34
N LEU A 370 10.55 -16.86 -23.01
CA LEU A 370 10.44 -16.93 -24.46
C LEU A 370 9.20 -16.20 -24.96
N ARG A 371 8.03 -16.40 -24.34
CA ARG A 371 6.79 -15.69 -24.74
C ARG A 371 6.92 -14.18 -24.60
N ALA A 372 7.52 -13.70 -23.50
CA ALA A 372 7.78 -12.27 -23.32
C ALA A 372 8.74 -11.71 -24.37
N PHE A 373 9.79 -12.46 -24.71
CA PHE A 373 10.75 -12.08 -25.74
C PHE A 373 10.11 -12.05 -27.13
N ALA A 374 9.38 -13.09 -27.51
CA ALA A 374 8.65 -13.18 -28.77
C ALA A 374 7.67 -12.00 -28.95
N ASN A 375 6.90 -11.65 -27.91
CA ASN A 375 6.01 -10.48 -27.94
C ASN A 375 6.77 -9.16 -28.17
N THR A 376 7.99 -9.06 -27.65
CA THR A 376 8.86 -7.88 -27.84
C THR A 376 9.37 -7.81 -29.28
N VAL A 377 9.76 -8.94 -29.87
CA VAL A 377 10.21 -9.01 -31.27
C VAL A 377 9.07 -8.61 -32.21
N VAL A 378 7.87 -9.17 -32.02
CA VAL A 378 6.68 -8.84 -32.81
C VAL A 378 6.29 -7.37 -32.68
N SER A 379 6.32 -6.82 -31.46
CA SER A 379 5.96 -5.41 -31.22
C SER A 379 7.03 -4.43 -31.72
N GLY A 380 8.30 -4.84 -31.72
CA GLY A 380 9.44 -4.03 -32.13
C GLY A 380 9.61 -3.91 -33.65
N GLN A 381 9.05 -4.87 -34.42
CA GLN A 381 9.18 -4.93 -35.87
C GLN A 381 8.51 -3.75 -36.60
N GLY A 382 7.59 -3.04 -35.96
CA GLY A 382 6.86 -1.89 -36.55
C GLY A 382 7.50 -0.52 -36.36
N ARG A 383 8.59 -0.36 -35.59
CA ARG A 383 9.15 0.97 -35.25
C ARG A 383 10.47 1.34 -35.92
N GLY A 384 11.05 0.48 -36.77
CA GLY A 384 12.44 0.65 -37.22
C GLY A 384 12.73 0.76 -38.72
N GLN A 385 11.77 0.60 -39.64
CA GLN A 385 12.08 0.44 -41.08
C GLN A 385 11.62 1.55 -42.03
N HIS A 386 11.06 2.66 -41.55
CA HIS A 386 10.80 3.83 -42.41
C HIS A 386 11.80 4.97 -42.16
N ALA A 387 13.06 4.81 -42.61
CA ALA A 387 13.96 5.92 -42.93
C ALA A 387 15.24 5.43 -43.62
N ALA A 388 15.12 4.97 -44.87
CA ALA A 388 16.26 4.94 -45.79
C ALA A 388 15.74 5.21 -47.21
N ALA A 389 15.77 6.48 -47.62
CA ALA A 389 15.73 6.90 -49.01
C ALA A 389 17.05 7.61 -49.34
N PRO A 390 17.60 7.41 -50.56
CA PRO A 390 18.97 7.78 -50.89
C PRO A 390 19.03 9.21 -51.43
N LEU A 391 19.99 10.00 -50.96
CA LEU A 391 20.40 11.22 -51.65
C LEU A 391 21.92 11.29 -51.70
N ALA A 392 22.43 11.07 -52.91
CA ALA A 392 23.73 11.49 -53.36
C ALA A 392 23.74 13.02 -53.45
N VAL A 393 24.66 13.67 -52.71
CA VAL A 393 25.16 15.01 -53.07
C VAL A 393 26.65 15.04 -52.75
N GLU A 394 27.39 15.03 -53.85
CA GLU A 394 28.78 15.41 -54.05
C GLU A 394 29.12 16.73 -53.33
N ARG A 395 30.12 16.71 -52.45
CA ARG A 395 30.71 17.94 -51.90
C ARG A 395 32.22 17.90 -51.94
N GLN A 396 32.72 18.97 -52.57
CA GLN A 396 34.08 19.24 -52.97
C GLN A 396 35.08 19.29 -51.82
N VAL A 397 36.28 18.87 -52.21
CA VAL A 397 37.56 18.89 -51.51
C VAL A 397 38.03 20.34 -51.31
N ALA A 398 38.41 20.69 -50.08
CA ALA A 398 39.35 21.78 -49.79
C ALA A 398 40.14 21.47 -48.50
N PRO A 399 41.40 21.92 -48.41
CA PRO A 399 42.47 21.21 -47.70
C PRO A 399 42.73 21.78 -46.30
N TRP A 400 42.81 20.89 -45.30
CA TRP A 400 43.20 21.26 -43.94
C TRP A 400 44.66 20.90 -43.68
N HIS A 401 45.40 21.92 -43.28
CA HIS A 401 46.77 21.88 -42.78
C HIS A 401 46.90 21.02 -41.53
N GLU A 402 47.93 20.19 -41.52
CA GLU A 402 48.38 19.31 -40.45
C GLU A 402 49.32 20.07 -39.49
N PRO A 403 48.98 20.25 -38.19
CA PRO A 403 49.94 20.69 -37.19
C PRO A 403 50.52 19.51 -36.43
N GLN A 404 51.84 19.58 -36.30
CA GLN A 404 52.77 18.62 -35.73
C GLN A 404 52.42 18.18 -34.29
N HIS A 405 52.61 16.89 -34.05
CA HIS A 405 52.70 16.26 -32.74
C HIS A 405 53.81 16.87 -31.86
N GLN A 406 53.47 17.30 -30.64
CA GLN A 406 54.39 17.39 -29.50
C GLN A 406 53.99 16.36 -28.44
N PRO A 407 54.94 15.64 -27.82
CA PRO A 407 54.63 14.61 -26.83
C PRO A 407 54.40 15.23 -25.44
N GLN A 408 53.27 14.93 -24.81
CA GLN A 408 53.01 15.28 -23.40
C GLN A 408 53.52 14.20 -22.43
N PRO A 409 53.97 14.59 -21.22
CA PRO A 409 54.54 13.66 -20.25
C PRO A 409 53.45 12.95 -19.42
N LEU A 410 53.71 11.68 -19.14
CA LEU A 410 52.96 10.76 -18.29
C LEU A 410 52.56 11.40 -16.95
N HIS A 411 51.25 11.65 -16.78
CA HIS A 411 50.66 12.01 -15.49
C HIS A 411 50.22 10.76 -14.72
N GLN A 412 50.52 10.80 -13.43
CA GLN A 412 50.32 9.77 -12.40
C GLN A 412 48.84 9.49 -12.11
N PRO A 413 48.50 8.31 -11.54
CA PRO A 413 47.12 7.97 -11.19
C PRO A 413 46.64 8.82 -9.99
N HIS A 414 45.63 9.64 -10.22
CA HIS A 414 44.94 10.38 -9.15
C HIS A 414 44.22 9.42 -8.20
N HIS A 415 44.69 9.40 -6.94
CA HIS A 415 43.98 8.81 -5.81
C HIS A 415 42.60 9.48 -5.62
N LEU A 416 41.60 8.68 -5.21
CA LEU A 416 40.22 9.10 -4.88
C LEU A 416 40.23 10.17 -3.76
N ALA A 417 40.36 11.44 -4.15
CA ALA A 417 40.18 12.58 -3.27
C ALA A 417 38.71 12.64 -2.80
N ALA A 418 38.51 12.98 -1.52
CA ALA A 418 37.20 13.26 -0.95
C ALA A 418 36.42 14.21 -1.88
N ALA A 419 35.20 13.84 -2.26
CA ALA A 419 34.38 14.60 -3.19
C ALA A 419 34.21 16.03 -2.67
N ALA A 420 34.90 16.97 -3.32
CA ALA A 420 34.80 18.38 -3.01
C ALA A 420 33.34 18.84 -3.15
N VAL A 421 32.92 19.72 -2.24
CA VAL A 421 31.60 20.35 -2.29
C VAL A 421 31.50 21.10 -3.63
N PRO A 422 30.45 20.87 -4.44
CA PRO A 422 30.26 21.60 -5.71
C PRO A 422 30.26 23.10 -5.45
N ASP A 423 31.00 23.85 -6.26
CA ASP A 423 31.07 25.31 -6.19
C ASP A 423 29.71 25.91 -6.61
N PRO A 424 29.22 26.99 -5.99
CA PRO A 424 27.93 27.59 -6.37
C PRO A 424 27.84 28.00 -7.84
N SER A 425 28.97 28.29 -8.51
CA SER A 425 28.99 28.57 -9.94
C SER A 425 28.64 27.34 -10.80
N GLU A 426 29.06 26.14 -10.37
CA GLU A 426 28.71 24.87 -11.03
C GLU A 426 27.23 24.53 -10.86
N GLU A 427 26.64 24.84 -9.70
CA GLU A 427 25.21 24.65 -9.44
C GLU A 427 24.35 25.54 -10.34
N ALA A 428 24.74 26.81 -10.49
CA ALA A 428 24.08 27.74 -11.40
C ALA A 428 24.16 27.25 -12.86
N ALA A 429 25.34 26.84 -13.32
CA ALA A 429 25.54 26.31 -14.67
C ALA A 429 24.74 25.01 -14.92
N PHE A 430 24.63 24.13 -13.91
CA PHE A 430 23.81 22.92 -13.99
C PHE A 430 22.33 23.25 -14.14
N LEU A 431 21.81 24.18 -13.33
CA LEU A 431 20.40 24.59 -13.40
C LEU A 431 20.09 25.29 -14.72
N GLU A 432 20.98 26.14 -15.23
CA GLU A 432 20.84 26.80 -16.52
C GLU A 432 20.83 25.78 -17.68
N ARG A 433 21.79 24.83 -17.68
CA ARG A 433 21.91 23.78 -18.70
C ARG A 433 20.62 22.97 -18.89
N TRP A 434 19.88 22.73 -17.81
CA TRP A 434 18.64 21.94 -17.84
C TRP A 434 17.36 22.79 -17.82
N GLY A 435 17.46 24.12 -17.99
CA GLY A 435 16.31 25.02 -17.97
C GLY A 435 15.59 25.08 -16.61
N LEU A 436 16.30 24.77 -15.52
CA LEU A 436 15.80 24.77 -14.15
C LEU A 436 16.11 26.07 -13.41
N SER A 437 16.93 26.97 -13.99
CA SER A 437 17.35 28.23 -13.37
C SER A 437 16.21 29.20 -13.07
N THR A 438 15.10 29.12 -13.81
CA THR A 438 13.90 29.94 -13.58
C THR A 438 13.02 29.45 -12.42
N ASN A 439 13.29 28.24 -11.90
CA ASN A 439 12.50 27.63 -10.84
C ASN A 439 13.27 27.64 -9.50
N PRO A 440 12.91 28.51 -8.54
CA PRO A 440 13.63 28.60 -7.25
C PRO A 440 13.57 27.28 -6.46
N SER A 441 12.52 26.47 -6.63
CA SER A 441 12.42 25.17 -5.96
C SER A 441 13.44 24.14 -6.46
N ALA A 442 14.01 24.30 -7.65
CA ALA A 442 15.06 23.41 -8.14
C ALA A 442 16.36 23.60 -7.35
N LEU A 443 16.70 24.86 -7.04
CA LEU A 443 17.83 25.21 -6.19
C LEU A 443 17.62 24.70 -4.77
N ASP A 444 16.43 24.89 -4.19
CA ASP A 444 16.09 24.38 -2.86
C ASP A 444 16.25 22.85 -2.76
N VAL A 445 15.79 22.12 -3.78
CA VAL A 445 15.93 20.66 -3.84
C VAL A 445 17.40 20.27 -3.88
N LEU A 446 18.23 20.96 -4.67
CA LEU A 446 19.66 20.70 -4.78
C LEU A 446 20.39 20.99 -3.46
N HIS A 447 20.06 22.10 -2.77
CA HIS A 447 20.66 22.50 -1.49
C HIS A 447 20.25 21.63 -0.31
N ARG A 448 19.08 20.96 -0.37
CA ARG A 448 18.66 19.98 0.63
C ARG A 448 19.43 18.65 0.56
N LEU A 449 20.14 18.37 -0.53
CA LEU A 449 20.93 17.15 -0.68
C LEU A 449 22.28 17.28 0.02
N HIS A 450 22.75 16.19 0.63
CA HIS A 450 24.10 16.11 1.19
C HIS A 450 25.16 16.33 0.08
N PRO A 451 26.27 17.06 0.30
CA PRO A 451 27.20 17.47 -0.76
C PRO A 451 27.67 16.37 -1.75
N PRO A 452 28.08 15.16 -1.31
CA PRO A 452 28.40 14.06 -2.24
C PRO A 452 27.20 13.53 -3.03
N VAL A 453 25.99 13.59 -2.46
CA VAL A 453 24.75 13.21 -3.17
C VAL A 453 24.41 14.27 -4.21
N ARG A 454 24.57 15.54 -3.86
CA ARG A 454 24.39 16.69 -4.75
C ARG A 454 25.31 16.62 -5.96
N ALA A 455 26.61 16.43 -5.73
CA ALA A 455 27.61 16.24 -6.80
C ALA A 455 27.25 15.07 -7.72
N ARG A 456 26.77 13.96 -7.13
CA ARG A 456 26.33 12.79 -7.89
C ARG A 456 25.10 13.10 -8.75
N VAL A 457 24.13 13.82 -8.21
CA VAL A 457 22.93 14.25 -8.96
C VAL A 457 23.33 15.14 -10.14
N MET A 458 24.19 16.14 -9.91
CA MET A 458 24.65 17.05 -10.96
C MET A 458 25.40 16.32 -12.09
N ARG A 459 26.15 15.27 -11.75
CA ARG A 459 26.92 14.47 -12.72
C ARG A 459 26.07 13.47 -13.50
N GLU A 460 25.09 12.83 -12.85
CA GLU A 460 24.36 11.70 -13.42
C GLU A 460 22.99 12.06 -14.00
N PHE A 461 22.47 13.26 -13.71
CA PHE A 461 21.19 13.70 -14.25
C PHE A 461 21.31 14.06 -15.73
N ALA A 462 20.70 13.24 -16.59
CA ALA A 462 20.65 13.42 -18.04
C ALA A 462 19.26 13.02 -18.58
N PRO A 463 18.22 13.87 -18.45
CA PRO A 463 16.92 13.62 -19.04
C PRO A 463 17.02 13.55 -20.58
N ALA A 464 16.09 12.82 -21.21
CA ALA A 464 16.01 12.76 -22.67
C ALA A 464 15.63 14.12 -23.26
N ALA A 465 16.08 14.42 -24.49
CA ALA A 465 15.88 15.73 -25.13
C ALA A 465 14.39 16.11 -25.34
N ASP A 466 13.49 15.14 -25.32
CA ASP A 466 12.04 15.29 -25.46
C ASP A 466 11.30 15.36 -24.11
N THR A 467 12.02 15.47 -23.00
CA THR A 467 11.41 15.49 -21.67
C THR A 467 10.65 16.80 -21.43
N GLN A 468 9.31 16.72 -21.44
CA GLN A 468 8.41 17.86 -21.19
C GLN A 468 8.51 18.41 -19.76
N ASP A 469 8.76 17.56 -18.76
CA ASP A 469 8.84 17.94 -17.34
C ASP A 469 10.22 17.61 -16.75
N VAL A 470 11.20 18.45 -17.08
CA VAL A 470 12.58 18.31 -16.61
C VAL A 470 12.66 18.44 -15.08
N PHE A 471 11.85 19.34 -14.49
CA PHE A 471 11.83 19.57 -13.04
C PHE A 471 11.30 18.36 -12.27
N GLY A 472 10.17 17.77 -12.69
CA GLY A 472 9.64 16.56 -12.05
C GLY A 472 10.60 15.38 -12.14
N LYS A 473 11.29 15.20 -13.28
CA LYS A 473 12.34 14.19 -13.43
C LYS A 473 13.53 14.46 -12.53
N PHE A 474 13.95 15.71 -12.41
CA PHE A 474 15.02 16.14 -11.50
C PHE A 474 14.67 15.81 -10.04
N CYS A 475 13.49 16.20 -9.55
CA CYS A 475 13.05 15.90 -8.19
C CYS A 475 12.98 14.40 -7.90
N GLY A 476 12.46 13.61 -8.85
CA GLY A 476 12.38 12.15 -8.75
C GLY A 476 13.77 11.50 -8.70
N PHE A 477 14.68 11.96 -9.55
CA PHE A 477 16.06 11.47 -9.59
C PHE A 477 16.83 11.83 -8.31
N ALA A 478 16.79 13.09 -7.89
CA ALA A 478 17.41 13.58 -6.66
C ALA A 478 16.97 12.76 -5.44
N SER A 479 15.66 12.48 -5.32
CA SER A 479 15.10 11.66 -4.25
C SER A 479 15.60 10.20 -4.30
N SER A 480 15.75 9.64 -5.50
CA SER A 480 16.28 8.28 -5.69
C SER A 480 17.74 8.18 -5.26
N VAL A 481 18.59 9.14 -5.68
CA VAL A 481 20.02 9.16 -5.33
C VAL A 481 20.21 9.36 -3.82
N ALA A 482 19.43 10.25 -3.20
CA ALA A 482 19.46 10.47 -1.74
C ALA A 482 19.11 9.19 -0.95
N LYS A 483 18.06 8.47 -1.37
CA LYS A 483 17.67 7.19 -0.76
C LYS A 483 18.74 6.11 -0.96
N GLY A 484 19.36 6.05 -2.13
CA GLY A 484 20.45 5.12 -2.42
C GLY A 484 21.67 5.36 -1.52
N ALA A 485 22.02 6.63 -1.30
CA ALA A 485 23.12 7.01 -0.43
C ALA A 485 22.87 6.66 1.05
N ALA A 486 21.65 6.90 1.56
CA ALA A 486 21.28 6.56 2.94
C ALA A 486 21.37 5.04 3.23
N LYS A 487 21.15 4.20 2.22
CA LYS A 487 21.22 2.74 2.35
C LYS A 487 22.63 2.17 2.28
N GLY A 488 23.59 2.93 1.74
CA GLY A 488 24.98 2.50 1.52
C GLY A 488 25.96 2.80 2.66
N GLY A 489 25.52 3.47 3.73
CA GLY A 489 26.38 3.90 4.85
C GLY A 489 26.71 2.83 5.90
N GLY A 490 26.28 1.58 5.71
CA GLY A 490 26.61 0.45 6.60
C GLY A 490 27.84 -0.31 6.11
N ALA A 491 28.89 -0.34 6.93
CA ALA A 491 30.20 -0.91 6.66
C ALA A 491 30.22 -2.26 5.91
N SER A 492 30.93 -2.29 4.77
CA SER A 492 31.68 -3.47 4.29
C SER A 492 32.71 -3.01 3.26
N ALA A 493 33.96 -2.89 3.73
CA ALA A 493 35.14 -2.76 2.90
C ALA A 493 35.74 -4.17 2.72
N MET A 494 35.59 -4.76 1.54
CA MET A 494 36.61 -5.60 0.86
C MET A 494 36.04 -6.18 -0.45
N GLY A 495 36.74 -5.90 -1.56
CA GLY A 495 36.91 -6.86 -2.65
C GLY A 495 35.91 -6.86 -3.81
N GLY A 496 36.33 -6.29 -4.95
CA GLY A 496 36.32 -7.05 -6.21
C GLY A 496 35.26 -6.76 -7.28
N LYS A 497 35.69 -5.99 -8.29
CA LYS A 497 35.45 -6.14 -9.76
C LYS A 497 34.01 -6.15 -10.32
N GLY A 498 33.66 -5.04 -10.98
CA GLY A 498 33.36 -4.99 -12.42
C GLY A 498 31.91 -5.18 -12.89
N GLY A 499 31.35 -4.17 -13.58
CA GLY A 499 30.24 -4.35 -14.54
C GLY A 499 29.07 -3.36 -14.39
N ALA A 500 29.00 -2.39 -15.30
CA ALA A 500 27.90 -1.42 -15.48
C ALA A 500 26.78 -1.99 -16.41
N PRO A 501 25.74 -1.22 -16.80
CA PRO A 501 24.53 -0.99 -16.00
C PRO A 501 23.24 -1.39 -16.76
N GLY A 502 22.15 -1.72 -16.05
CA GLY A 502 20.85 -1.99 -16.68
C GLY A 502 19.70 -2.13 -15.68
N GLY A 503 18.79 -1.17 -15.68
CA GLY A 503 17.78 -0.92 -14.66
C GLY A 503 16.65 -1.96 -14.56
N LYS A 504 16.10 -2.06 -13.34
CA LYS A 504 14.87 -2.80 -12.99
C LYS A 504 13.72 -1.80 -12.83
N GLY A 505 12.56 -2.13 -13.40
CA GLY A 505 11.26 -1.63 -12.98
C GLY A 505 10.44 -2.79 -12.42
N PHE A 506 10.10 -2.71 -11.12
CA PHE A 506 9.20 -3.62 -10.42
C PHE A 506 7.74 -3.16 -10.64
N ALA A 507 6.84 -4.08 -10.96
CA ALA A 507 5.42 -3.95 -10.66
C ALA A 507 4.93 -5.29 -10.10
N SER A 508 4.57 -5.27 -8.82
CA SER A 508 4.03 -6.41 -8.08
C SER A 508 2.56 -6.62 -8.46
N ALA A 509 2.22 -7.83 -8.89
CA ALA A 509 0.86 -8.31 -9.07
C ALA A 509 0.48 -9.25 -7.92
N LEU A 510 -0.77 -9.19 -7.47
CA LEU A 510 -1.44 -10.16 -6.60
C LEU A 510 -2.97 -10.10 -6.87
N PRO A 511 -3.74 -11.15 -6.51
CA PRO A 511 -4.31 -12.13 -7.44
C PRO A 511 -5.87 -12.24 -7.36
N PRO A 512 -6.54 -13.19 -8.06
CA PRO A 512 -7.99 -13.16 -8.31
C PRO A 512 -8.86 -14.16 -7.52
N LEU A 513 -10.12 -13.72 -7.29
CA LEU A 513 -11.45 -14.37 -7.38
C LEU A 513 -11.73 -15.78 -6.81
N ARG A 514 -12.83 -15.90 -6.02
CA ARG A 514 -13.91 -16.89 -6.28
C ARG A 514 -15.24 -16.61 -5.55
N ALA A 515 -16.33 -16.93 -6.25
CA ALA A 515 -17.75 -16.87 -5.88
C ALA A 515 -18.23 -18.00 -4.94
N PRO A 516 -19.48 -17.94 -4.40
CA PRO A 516 -20.17 -19.11 -3.87
C PRO A 516 -21.40 -19.54 -4.69
N SER A 517 -21.65 -20.85 -4.68
CA SER A 517 -22.86 -21.52 -5.17
C SER A 517 -23.72 -22.02 -4.00
N LEU A 518 -25.05 -21.88 -4.19
CA LEU A 518 -26.15 -22.82 -3.89
C LEU A 518 -26.31 -23.41 -2.46
N HIS A 519 -27.50 -23.23 -1.85
CA HIS A 519 -28.48 -24.27 -1.46
C HIS A 519 -29.64 -23.69 -0.60
N GLY A 520 -30.90 -24.00 -0.95
CA GLY A 520 -32.02 -24.10 0.00
C GLY A 520 -32.15 -25.57 0.48
N PRO A 521 -33.31 -26.08 0.90
CA PRO A 521 -34.53 -25.47 1.47
C PRO A 521 -35.02 -26.19 2.76
N VAL A 522 -35.81 -25.57 3.65
CA VAL A 522 -36.66 -26.30 4.64
C VAL A 522 -37.95 -25.53 4.96
N ALA A 523 -39.03 -26.30 5.13
CA ALA A 523 -40.46 -26.00 5.18
C ALA A 523 -41.00 -25.41 6.51
N GLY A 524 -42.27 -24.96 6.47
CA GLY A 524 -43.14 -24.89 7.66
C GLY A 524 -44.37 -23.97 7.57
N GLN A 525 -45.56 -24.56 7.34
CA GLN A 525 -46.90 -24.02 7.65
C GLN A 525 -46.97 -23.53 9.10
N GLY A 526 -47.83 -22.64 9.61
CA GLY A 526 -49.10 -22.01 9.23
C GLY A 526 -49.72 -21.47 10.56
N GLY A 527 -50.65 -20.51 10.55
CA GLY A 527 -51.38 -20.12 11.77
C GLY A 527 -52.02 -18.72 11.78
N HIS A 528 -53.31 -18.68 12.11
CA HIS A 528 -54.25 -17.56 11.96
C HIS A 528 -54.25 -16.51 13.09
N GLY A 529 -54.37 -15.22 12.70
CA GLY A 529 -55.03 -13.99 13.27
C GLY A 529 -55.20 -13.72 14.79
N PRO A 530 -55.89 -12.61 15.20
CA PRO A 530 -56.23 -11.36 14.48
C PRO A 530 -55.99 -10.05 15.29
N GLY A 531 -56.02 -8.90 14.59
CA GLY A 531 -56.60 -7.63 15.10
C GLY A 531 -55.65 -6.53 15.56
N SER A 532 -55.54 -5.44 14.78
CA SER A 532 -55.84 -4.07 15.23
C SER A 532 -55.76 -3.07 14.06
N TYR A 533 -56.56 -2.03 14.15
CA TYR A 533 -57.03 -1.13 13.10
C TYR A 533 -56.11 0.09 12.85
N LEU A 534 -56.36 0.76 11.72
CA LEU A 534 -55.94 2.12 11.29
C LEU A 534 -54.50 2.19 10.73
N ASN A 535 -54.18 2.80 9.59
CA ASN A 535 -54.80 3.90 8.85
C ASN A 535 -54.31 3.86 7.39
N SER A 536 -55.24 3.90 6.44
CA SER A 536 -55.00 3.75 5.00
C SER A 536 -54.74 5.10 4.32
N HIS A 537 -53.53 5.28 3.78
CA HIS A 537 -53.31 6.13 2.60
C HIS A 537 -52.72 5.27 1.49
N SER A 538 -53.53 5.06 0.45
CA SER A 538 -53.21 4.34 -0.77
C SER A 538 -52.07 4.99 -1.54
N ALA A 539 -50.94 4.30 -1.66
CA ALA A 539 -49.96 4.54 -2.71
C ALA A 539 -50.07 3.41 -3.74
N VAL A 540 -50.59 3.76 -4.91
CA VAL A 540 -50.64 2.91 -6.11
C VAL A 540 -49.21 2.48 -6.44
N SER A 541 -48.93 1.19 -6.24
CA SER A 541 -47.68 0.57 -6.69
C SER A 541 -47.78 0.32 -8.19
N LEU A 542 -47.22 1.25 -8.97
CA LEU A 542 -46.95 1.02 -10.39
C LEU A 542 -45.76 0.05 -10.53
N PRO A 543 -45.78 -0.88 -11.51
CA PRO A 543 -44.66 -1.75 -11.78
C PRO A 543 -43.48 -0.89 -12.28
N ARG A 544 -42.38 -0.94 -11.53
CA ARG A 544 -41.11 -0.30 -11.88
C ARG A 544 -40.61 -0.96 -13.17
N GLN A 545 -40.85 -0.29 -14.30
CA GLN A 545 -40.38 -0.71 -15.61
C GLN A 545 -38.87 -0.96 -15.56
N SER A 546 -38.48 -2.13 -16.04
CA SER A 546 -37.11 -2.59 -16.17
C SER A 546 -36.36 -1.66 -17.14
N ALA A 547 -35.82 -0.56 -16.63
CA ALA A 547 -34.88 0.28 -17.36
C ALA A 547 -33.73 -0.64 -17.83
N GLY A 548 -33.51 -0.70 -19.14
CA GLY A 548 -32.62 -1.67 -19.80
C GLY A 548 -31.32 -1.89 -19.03
N GLY A 549 -31.22 -3.06 -18.39
CA GLY A 549 -30.08 -3.43 -17.57
C GLY A 549 -28.86 -3.63 -18.46
N MET A 550 -28.06 -2.59 -18.63
CA MET A 550 -26.75 -2.70 -19.27
C MET A 550 -25.92 -3.69 -18.46
N THR A 551 -25.47 -4.78 -19.08
CA THR A 551 -24.63 -5.76 -18.39
C THR A 551 -23.25 -5.17 -18.08
N PRO A 552 -22.51 -5.69 -17.09
CA PRO A 552 -21.14 -5.24 -16.81
C PRO A 552 -20.23 -5.25 -18.05
N GLU A 553 -20.42 -6.21 -18.96
CA GLU A 553 -19.66 -6.33 -20.21
C GLU A 553 -20.01 -5.21 -21.18
N GLN A 554 -21.31 -4.95 -21.39
CA GLN A 554 -21.78 -3.85 -22.24
C GLN A 554 -21.32 -2.49 -21.71
N PHE A 555 -21.32 -2.32 -20.39
CA PHE A 555 -20.80 -1.12 -19.75
C PHE A 555 -19.29 -0.96 -19.97
N ALA A 556 -18.52 -2.05 -19.80
CA ALA A 556 -17.08 -2.03 -20.03
C ALA A 556 -16.73 -1.71 -21.49
N ASP A 557 -17.49 -2.24 -22.45
CA ASP A 557 -17.29 -1.95 -23.87
C ASP A 557 -17.65 -0.51 -24.20
N LYS A 558 -18.76 0.01 -23.65
CA LYS A 558 -19.19 1.41 -23.83
C LYS A 558 -18.12 2.41 -23.39
N TRP A 559 -17.41 2.12 -22.30
CA TRP A 559 -16.39 2.99 -21.74
C TRP A 559 -14.95 2.58 -22.09
N GLN A 560 -14.76 1.59 -22.98
CA GLN A 560 -13.46 1.06 -23.40
C GLN A 560 -12.54 0.73 -22.21
N LEU A 561 -13.10 0.10 -21.16
CA LEU A 561 -12.34 -0.26 -19.96
C LEU A 561 -11.27 -1.30 -20.29
N ASP A 562 -10.07 -1.12 -19.74
CA ASP A 562 -8.99 -2.09 -19.87
C ASP A 562 -9.27 -3.40 -19.10
N ALA A 563 -8.47 -4.44 -19.34
CA ALA A 563 -8.65 -5.76 -18.74
C ALA A 563 -8.65 -5.72 -17.20
N GLY A 564 -7.85 -4.85 -16.58
CA GLY A 564 -7.79 -4.71 -15.13
C GLY A 564 -9.06 -4.08 -14.55
N SER A 565 -9.57 -3.05 -15.21
CA SER A 565 -10.82 -2.36 -14.86
C SER A 565 -12.03 -3.27 -15.07
N ARG A 566 -12.05 -4.08 -16.13
CA ARG A 566 -13.06 -5.13 -16.38
C ARG A 566 -13.07 -6.17 -15.26
N ALA A 567 -11.89 -6.67 -14.88
CA ALA A 567 -11.76 -7.62 -13.79
C ALA A 567 -12.26 -7.02 -12.46
N LEU A 568 -11.92 -5.75 -12.18
CA LEU A 568 -12.43 -5.04 -11.01
C LEU A 568 -13.96 -4.94 -11.02
N LEU A 569 -14.57 -4.51 -12.13
CA LEU A 569 -16.03 -4.43 -12.27
C LEU A 569 -16.69 -5.79 -11.99
N SER A 570 -16.18 -6.86 -12.62
CA SER A 570 -16.71 -8.23 -12.44
C SER A 570 -16.53 -8.78 -11.02
N GLY A 571 -15.54 -8.29 -10.27
CA GLY A 571 -15.25 -8.72 -8.90
C GLY A 571 -15.99 -7.93 -7.82
N LEU A 572 -16.70 -6.85 -8.17
CA LEU A 572 -17.54 -6.12 -7.21
C LEU A 572 -18.81 -6.93 -6.85
N ASP A 573 -19.34 -6.70 -5.64
CA ASP A 573 -20.66 -7.21 -5.25
C ASP A 573 -21.75 -6.71 -6.23
N PRO A 574 -22.79 -7.51 -6.55
CA PRO A 574 -23.82 -7.11 -7.51
C PRO A 574 -24.49 -5.76 -7.23
N ALA A 575 -24.67 -5.37 -5.96
CA ALA A 575 -25.23 -4.05 -5.61
C ALA A 575 -24.27 -2.91 -5.93
N ALA A 576 -22.96 -3.13 -5.73
CA ALA A 576 -21.92 -2.18 -6.11
C ALA A 576 -21.78 -2.07 -7.63
N GLN A 577 -21.86 -3.19 -8.36
CA GLN A 577 -21.86 -3.20 -9.83
C GLN A 577 -23.01 -2.35 -10.39
N ALA A 578 -24.24 -2.59 -9.92
CA ALA A 578 -25.41 -1.83 -10.36
C ALA A 578 -25.25 -0.32 -10.11
N THR A 579 -24.72 0.04 -8.93
CA THR A 579 -24.48 1.44 -8.57
C THR A 579 -23.42 2.08 -9.48
N VAL A 580 -22.33 1.36 -9.77
CA VAL A 580 -21.28 1.84 -10.67
C VAL A 580 -21.80 2.02 -12.10
N ILE A 581 -22.58 1.07 -12.61
CA ILE A 581 -23.15 1.13 -13.97
C ILE A 581 -24.10 2.32 -14.13
N ILE A 582 -24.85 2.67 -13.08
CA ILE A 582 -25.80 3.80 -13.08
C ILE A 582 -25.09 5.15 -12.91
N GLU A 583 -24.18 5.25 -11.94
CA GLU A 583 -23.63 6.55 -11.51
C GLU A 583 -22.38 6.98 -12.28
N PHE A 584 -21.63 6.05 -12.89
CA PHE A 584 -20.38 6.40 -13.54
C PHE A 584 -20.63 7.11 -14.88
N GLN A 585 -20.46 8.43 -14.86
CA GLN A 585 -20.53 9.31 -16.02
C GLN A 585 -19.31 10.25 -16.01
N PRO A 586 -18.14 9.80 -16.51
CA PRO A 586 -16.96 10.64 -16.58
C PRO A 586 -17.25 11.88 -17.44
N ARG A 587 -16.99 13.06 -16.88
CA ARG A 587 -17.21 14.33 -17.58
C ARG A 587 -16.05 14.62 -18.55
N GLY A 588 -16.38 14.93 -19.80
CA GLY A 588 -15.45 15.34 -20.86
C GLY A 588 -14.66 14.18 -21.48
N GLU A 589 -13.88 14.48 -22.52
CA GLU A 589 -12.90 13.55 -23.08
C GLU A 589 -11.79 13.32 -22.05
N THR A 590 -11.73 12.10 -21.52
CA THR A 590 -10.73 11.74 -20.51
C THR A 590 -9.79 10.71 -21.09
N ARG A 591 -8.49 11.06 -21.14
CA ARG A 591 -7.43 10.18 -21.68
C ARG A 591 -7.24 8.89 -20.87
N ASP A 592 -7.73 8.85 -19.63
CA ASP A 592 -7.63 7.71 -18.72
C ASP A 592 -9.01 7.40 -18.09
N THR A 593 -9.90 6.84 -18.89
CA THR A 593 -11.24 6.42 -18.43
C THR A 593 -11.15 5.26 -17.43
N SER A 594 -10.23 4.31 -17.65
CA SER A 594 -9.96 3.16 -16.77
C SER A 594 -9.51 3.56 -15.37
N GLY A 595 -8.57 4.50 -15.24
CA GLY A 595 -8.08 4.97 -13.94
C GLY A 595 -9.18 5.68 -13.13
N LYS A 596 -9.98 6.53 -13.79
CA LYS A 596 -11.14 7.19 -13.17
C LYS A 596 -12.21 6.20 -12.75
N PHE A 597 -12.50 5.21 -13.59
CA PHE A 597 -13.39 4.11 -13.27
C PHE A 597 -12.91 3.35 -12.02
N CYS A 598 -11.64 2.95 -11.97
CA CYS A 598 -11.08 2.21 -10.84
C CYS A 598 -11.19 2.97 -9.52
N ALA A 599 -10.91 4.27 -9.52
CA ALA A 599 -11.06 5.12 -8.34
C ALA A 599 -12.53 5.22 -7.89
N PHE A 600 -13.44 5.41 -8.84
CA PHE A 600 -14.88 5.49 -8.56
C PHE A 600 -15.47 4.18 -8.04
N ALA A 601 -15.16 3.05 -8.69
CA ALA A 601 -15.57 1.71 -8.31
C ALA A 601 -15.16 1.35 -6.87
N ARG A 602 -13.92 1.70 -6.48
CA ARG A 602 -13.44 1.51 -5.10
C ARG A 602 -14.18 2.41 -4.10
N SER A 603 -14.50 3.65 -4.48
CA SER A 603 -15.29 4.55 -3.63
C SER A 603 -16.70 4.00 -3.37
N VAL A 604 -17.36 3.46 -4.40
CA VAL A 604 -18.69 2.83 -4.28
C VAL A 604 -18.62 1.59 -3.41
N ALA A 605 -17.63 0.72 -3.60
CA ALA A 605 -17.44 -0.48 -2.79
C ALA A 605 -17.27 -0.14 -1.30
N THR A 606 -16.41 0.82 -0.98
CA THR A 606 -16.20 1.29 0.41
C THR A 606 -17.47 1.89 1.01
N ARG A 607 -18.24 2.64 0.22
CA ARG A 607 -19.50 3.27 0.66
C ARG A 607 -20.56 2.23 1.04
N LEU A 608 -20.64 1.14 0.28
CA LEU A 608 -21.62 0.07 0.51
C LEU A 608 -21.19 -0.91 1.61
N GLN A 609 -19.88 -1.08 1.84
CA GLN A 609 -19.35 -1.91 2.93
C GLN A 609 -19.36 -1.22 4.29
N ALA A 610 -19.51 0.12 4.33
CA ALA A 610 -19.61 0.83 5.60
C ALA A 610 -20.92 0.45 6.32
N PRO A 611 -20.87 -0.07 7.56
CA PRO A 611 -22.07 -0.40 8.31
C PRO A 611 -22.94 0.86 8.47
N GLN A 612 -24.23 0.75 8.15
CA GLN A 612 -25.22 1.85 8.14
C GLN A 612 -25.43 2.59 9.48
N GLY A 613 -24.60 2.33 10.50
CA GLY A 613 -24.69 2.93 11.84
C GLY A 613 -23.92 4.23 12.06
N GLN A 614 -23.12 4.72 11.11
CA GLN A 614 -22.44 6.02 11.22
C GLN A 614 -22.87 6.97 10.11
N LYS A 615 -24.03 7.61 10.29
CA LYS A 615 -24.43 8.80 9.53
C LYS A 615 -23.37 9.89 9.72
N ARG A 616 -22.39 9.99 8.83
CA ARG A 616 -21.72 11.26 8.55
C ARG A 616 -22.75 12.15 7.86
N GLY A 617 -23.20 13.20 8.57
CA GLY A 617 -24.09 14.22 8.02
C GLY A 617 -23.43 14.91 6.82
N LEU A 618 -23.82 14.50 5.62
CA LEU A 618 -23.65 15.30 4.41
C LEU A 618 -24.96 16.05 4.20
N GLY A 619 -24.87 17.37 4.35
CA GLY A 619 -25.99 18.31 4.27
C GLY A 619 -26.75 18.16 2.96
N GLY A 620 -28.05 17.95 3.09
CA GLY A 620 -28.98 17.89 1.98
C GLY A 620 -29.13 19.24 1.29
N GLY A 621 -29.14 19.19 -0.05
CA GLY A 621 -29.71 20.26 -0.85
C GLY A 621 -31.20 20.35 -0.60
N HIS A 622 -31.67 21.55 -0.24
CA HIS A 622 -33.09 21.86 -0.25
C HIS A 622 -33.47 22.51 -1.57
N SER A 623 -34.39 21.82 -2.24
CA SER A 623 -35.21 22.28 -3.35
C SER A 623 -36.18 23.38 -2.90
N LEU A 624 -36.23 24.43 -3.72
CA LEU A 624 -37.29 25.40 -4.02
C LEU A 624 -38.64 25.32 -3.25
N GLY A 625 -39.05 26.49 -2.73
CA GLY A 625 -40.40 26.88 -2.31
C GLY A 625 -40.54 28.43 -2.27
N PRO A 626 -41.75 29.03 -2.37
CA PRO A 626 -42.11 30.10 -3.33
C PRO A 626 -42.15 31.55 -2.74
N PRO A 627 -42.47 32.61 -3.53
CA PRO A 627 -42.06 33.99 -3.25
C PRO A 627 -43.05 34.74 -2.34
N ALA A 628 -42.51 35.57 -1.44
CA ALA A 628 -43.28 36.53 -0.64
C ALA A 628 -43.13 37.95 -1.20
N ALA A 629 -44.25 38.67 -1.14
CA ALA A 629 -44.53 39.90 -1.83
C ALA A 629 -43.70 41.11 -1.38
N ARG A 630 -43.43 41.98 -2.36
CA ARG A 630 -43.19 43.41 -2.14
C ARG A 630 -44.39 44.03 -1.41
N ALA A 631 -44.14 44.68 -0.29
CA ALA A 631 -44.98 45.76 0.20
C ALA A 631 -44.16 47.06 0.12
N ARG A 632 -44.75 48.04 -0.57
CA ARG A 632 -44.35 49.44 -0.54
C ARG A 632 -44.52 49.94 0.90
N TYR A 633 -43.52 50.64 1.44
CA TYR A 633 -43.60 52.03 1.92
C TYR A 633 -42.18 52.52 2.19
#